data_AF-A0A3P8ZA87-F1
#
_entry.id   AF-A0A3P8ZA87-F1
#
_cell.length_a   1.000
_cell.length_b   1.000
_cell.length_c   1.000
_cell.angle_alpha   90.00
_cell.angle_beta   90.00
_cell.angle_gamma   90.00
#
_symmetry.space_group_name_H-M   'P 1'
#
loop_
_entity.id
_entity.type
_entity.pdbx_description
1 polymer ?
#
loop_
_entity_poly.entity_id
_entity_poly.type
_entity_poly.pdbx_seq_one_letter_code
_entity_poly.pdbx_strand_id
1 'polypeptide(L)' 'MEVKPINKRASGQAFEMILKPPSPGSDVAHSITSPPKREVSLEDIQKKLEAAEDRRRVSITLVGVEI' A
#
# COMPACT_ATOMS: atom_id res chain seq x y z
N MET A 1 -14.56 -23.24 17.62
CA MET A 1 -13.69 -22.11 18.00
C MET A 1 -12.32 -22.69 18.30
N GLU A 2 -11.31 -22.23 17.57
CA GLU A 2 -9.91 -22.65 17.68
C GLU A 2 -9.03 -21.43 17.96
N VAL A 3 -7.98 -21.62 18.75
CA VAL A 3 -7.02 -20.56 19.10
C VAL A 3 -5.62 -21.01 18.71
N LYS A 4 -4.96 -20.26 17.82
CA LYS A 4 -3.59 -20.53 17.39
C LYS A 4 -2.63 -19.49 17.96
N PRO A 5 -1.66 -19.87 18.81
CA PRO A 5 -0.69 -18.92 19.33
C PRO A 5 0.23 -18.42 18.21
N ILE A 6 0.52 -17.11 18.19
CA ILE A 6 1.43 -16.50 17.20
C ILE A 6 2.78 -16.22 17.86
N ASN A 7 2.81 -15.29 18.82
CA ASN A 7 4.05 -14.90 19.48
C ASN A 7 3.81 -14.34 20.87
N LYS A 8 4.82 -14.50 21.73
CA LYS A 8 4.91 -13.83 23.02
C LYS A 8 6.07 -12.84 22.98
N ARG A 9 5.83 -11.62 23.44
CA ARG A 9 6.82 -10.54 23.58
C ARG A 9 6.78 -9.99 25.00
N ALA A 10 7.79 -9.24 25.42
CA ALA A 10 7.83 -8.63 26.75
C ALA A 10 6.58 -7.79 27.07
N SER A 11 5.94 -7.19 26.06
CA SER A 11 4.73 -6.39 26.24
C SER A 11 3.41 -7.17 26.13
N GLY A 12 3.43 -8.50 25.96
CA GLY A 12 2.19 -9.29 25.89
C GLY A 12 2.24 -10.51 24.97
N GLN A 13 1.07 -11.06 24.70
CA GLN A 13 0.88 -12.28 23.92
C GLN A 13 -0.07 -12.01 22.75
N ALA A 14 0.19 -12.64 21.62
CA ALA A 14 -0.63 -12.57 20.42
C ALA A 14 -1.06 -13.98 19.97
N PHE A 15 -2.29 -14.09 19.49
CA PHE A 15 -2.89 -15.33 19.00
C PHE A 15 -3.93 -15.01 17.92
N GLU A 16 -4.19 -15.99 17.06
CA GLU A 16 -5.27 -15.98 16.08
C GLU A 16 -6.48 -16.71 16.66
N MET A 17 -7.68 -16.13 16.51
CA MET A 17 -8.93 -16.72 16.96
C MET A 17 -9.79 -17.10 15.75
N ILE A 18 -9.97 -18.41 15.55
CA ILE A 18 -10.72 -18.96 14.42
C ILE A 18 -12.10 -19.40 14.92
N LEU A 19 -13.11 -18.60 14.59
CA LEU A 19 -14.50 -18.91 14.95
C LEU A 19 -15.10 -19.99 14.04
N LYS A 20 -14.70 -19.98 12.76
CA LYS A 20 -15.10 -20.93 11.71
C LYS A 20 -13.88 -21.31 10.88
N PRO A 21 -13.69 -22.59 10.51
CA PRO A 21 -12.59 -23.00 9.64
C PRO A 21 -12.70 -22.31 8.27
N PRO A 22 -11.56 -22.04 7.59
CA PRO A 22 -11.56 -21.47 6.25
C PRO A 22 -12.31 -22.39 5.28
N SER A 23 -13.04 -21.80 4.34
CA SER A 23 -13.78 -22.57 3.33
C SER A 23 -12.78 -23.22 2.37
N PRO A 24 -13.03 -24.45 1.89
CA PRO A 24 -12.24 -25.02 0.79
C PRO A 24 -12.29 -24.06 -0.40
N GLY A 25 -11.13 -23.52 -0.82
CA GLY A 25 -11.03 -22.56 -1.93
C GLY A 25 -11.04 -21.08 -1.53
N SER A 26 -11.23 -20.73 -0.25
CA SER A 26 -11.01 -19.37 0.23
C SER A 26 -9.54 -19.19 0.57
N ASP A 27 -8.68 -19.13 -0.45
CA ASP A 27 -7.35 -18.55 -0.30
C ASP A 27 -7.58 -17.04 -0.14
N VAL A 28 -7.84 -16.67 1.11
CA VAL A 28 -8.28 -15.33 1.50
C VAL A 28 -7.08 -14.39 1.35
N ALA A 29 -6.85 -13.97 0.12
CA ALA A 29 -6.35 -12.64 -0.14
C ALA A 29 -7.50 -11.66 0.18
N HIS A 30 -7.83 -11.46 1.46
CA HIS A 30 -8.43 -10.20 1.89
C HIS A 30 -7.33 -9.12 1.80
N SER A 31 -6.78 -8.92 0.60
CA SER A 31 -6.04 -7.71 0.33
C SER A 31 -7.09 -6.60 0.37
N ILE A 32 -6.99 -5.74 1.38
CA ILE A 32 -7.63 -4.43 1.37
C ILE A 32 -6.96 -3.65 0.25
N THR A 33 -7.32 -4.00 -1.01
CA THR A 33 -6.95 -3.44 -2.31
C THR A 33 -5.63 -2.69 -2.38
N SER A 34 -4.60 -3.12 -1.66
CA SER A 34 -3.30 -2.50 -1.74
C SER A 34 -2.84 -2.85 -3.13
N PRO A 35 -2.61 -1.83 -4.00
CA PRO A 35 -2.07 -2.10 -5.32
C PRO A 35 -0.84 -2.99 -5.10
N PRO A 36 -0.64 -4.03 -5.94
CA PRO A 36 0.53 -4.87 -5.84
C PRO A 36 1.74 -3.99 -5.60
N LYS A 37 2.56 -4.30 -4.60
CA LYS A 37 3.80 -3.57 -4.32
C LYS A 37 4.67 -3.70 -5.57
N ARG A 38 4.50 -2.79 -6.52
CA ARG A 38 5.38 -2.70 -7.69
C ARG A 38 6.70 -2.22 -7.14
N GLU A 39 7.75 -2.99 -7.34
CA GLU A 39 9.11 -2.52 -7.14
C GLU A 39 9.31 -1.38 -8.14
N VAL A 40 9.31 -0.14 -7.64
CA VAL A 40 9.58 1.06 -8.46
C VAL A 40 11.06 1.39 -8.27
N SER A 41 11.82 1.46 -9.37
CA SER A 41 13.23 1.86 -9.32
C SER A 41 13.38 3.33 -8.90
N LEU A 42 14.57 3.71 -8.43
CA LEU A 42 14.87 5.12 -8.12
C LEU A 42 14.69 6.01 -9.35
N GLU A 43 15.07 5.51 -10.53
CA GLU A 43 14.93 6.20 -11.82
C GLU A 43 13.45 6.47 -12.16
N ASP A 44 12.58 5.49 -11.96
CA ASP A 44 11.14 5.62 -12.21
C ASP A 44 10.48 6.62 -11.24
N ILE A 45 10.97 6.69 -9.99
CA ILE A 45 10.52 7.68 -9.01
C ILE A 45 10.93 9.09 -9.48
N GLN A 46 12.21 9.27 -9.85
CA GLN A 46 12.74 10.56 -10.31
C GLN A 46 11.97 11.06 -11.53
N LYS A 47 11.74 10.20 -12.52
CA LYS A 47 10.97 10.54 -13.73
C LYS A 47 9.54 10.98 -13.43
N LYS A 48 8.86 10.33 -12.46
CA LYS A 48 7.51 10.71 -12.04
C LYS A 48 7.48 12.06 -11.31
N LEU A 49 8.52 12.35 -10.52
CA LEU A 49 8.66 13.62 -9.82
C LEU A 49 8.91 14.78 -10.80
N GLU A 50 9.82 14.60 -11.75
CA GLU A 50 10.12 15.58 -12.80
C GLU A 50 8.87 15.90 -13.63
N ALA A 51 8.15 14.87 -14.10
CA ALA A 51 6.91 15.06 -14.84
C ALA A 51 5.83 15.82 -14.03
N ALA A 52 5.79 15.65 -12.70
CA ALA A 52 4.88 16.40 -11.85
C ALA A 52 5.33 17.87 -11.70
N GLU A 53 6.63 18.12 -11.64
CA GLU A 53 7.19 19.47 -11.60
C GLU A 53 6.97 20.21 -12.91
N ASP A 54 7.13 19.57 -14.06
CA ASP A 54 6.88 20.19 -15.36
C ASP A 54 5.43 20.61 -15.51
N ARG A 55 4.46 19.78 -15.08
CA ARG A 55 3.04 20.18 -15.03
C ARG A 55 2.83 21.41 -14.15
N ARG A 56 3.50 21.47 -12.99
CA ARG A 56 3.44 22.64 -12.10
C ARG A 56 4.03 23.88 -12.79
N ARG A 57 5.20 23.76 -13.41
CA ARG A 57 5.86 24.85 -14.14
C ARG A 57 5.00 25.35 -15.29
N VAL A 58 4.49 24.46 -16.13
CA VAL A 58 3.57 24.80 -17.24
C VAL A 58 2.32 25.50 -16.70
N SER A 59 1.71 24.99 -15.62
CA SER A 59 0.53 25.63 -15.03
C SER A 59 0.81 27.06 -14.53
N ILE A 60 1.98 27.29 -13.93
CA ILE A 60 2.37 28.62 -13.44
C ILE A 60 2.69 29.56 -14.60
N THR A 61 3.43 29.09 -15.61
CA THR A 61 3.78 29.90 -16.79
C THR A 61 2.54 30.28 -17.58
N LEU A 62 1.57 29.38 -17.74
CA LEU A 62 0.35 29.65 -18.49
C LEU A 62 -0.54 30.68 -17.76
N VAL A 63 -0.64 30.58 -16.43
CA VAL A 63 -1.34 31.58 -15.60
C VAL A 63 -0.61 32.93 -15.56
N GLY A 64 0.73 32.93 -15.62
CA GLY A 64 1.54 34.16 -15.62
C GLY A 64 1.65 34.90 -16.96
N VAL A 65 1.27 34.26 -18.07
CA VAL A 65 1.18 34.89 -19.40
C VAL A 65 -0.22 35.49 -19.66
N GLU A 66 -1.20 35.17 -18.81
CA GLU A 66 -2.59 35.65 -18.89
C GLU A 66 -2.87 36.94 -18.08
N ILE A 67 -1.85 37.57 -17.47
CA ILE A 67 -1.95 38.84 -16.69
C ILE A 67 -1.23 39.98 -17.43
#